data_AF-A0A1G7Z8T9-F1
#
_entry.id   AF-A0A1G7Z8T9-F1
#
_cell.length_a   1.000
_cell.length_b   1.000
_cell.length_c   1.000
_cell.angle_alpha   90.00
_cell.angle_beta   90.00
_cell.angle_gamma   90.00
#
_symmetry.space_group_name_H-M   'P 1'
#
loop_
_entity.id
_entity.type
_entity.pdbx_description
1 polymer ?
#
loop_
_entity_poly.entity_id
_entity_poly.type
_entity_poly.pdbx_seq_one_letter_code
_entity_poly.pdbx_strand_id
1 'polypeptide(L)' 'MSAPASGSKPQTGAIAVVADATDPARRPDVLFRVRRDEDHQVSAWWLIGAFVGVSAVTVFLLSFVPGGA' A
#
# COMPACT_ATOMS: atom_id res chain seq x y z
N MET A 1 -40.22 -31.78 23.73
CA MET A 1 -39.49 -30.68 24.39
C MET A 1 -38.46 -30.18 23.40
N SER A 2 -38.62 -28.94 22.91
CA SER A 2 -37.77 -28.35 21.87
C SER A 2 -36.47 -27.80 22.47
N ALA A 3 -35.32 -28.12 21.88
CA ALA A 3 -34.02 -27.56 22.26
C ALA A 3 -33.85 -26.14 21.70
N PRO A 4 -33.17 -25.22 22.41
CA PRO A 4 -32.97 -23.85 21.93
C PRO A 4 -31.96 -23.84 20.78
N ALA A 5 -32.26 -23.06 19.74
CA ALA A 5 -31.29 -22.77 18.68
C ALA A 5 -30.13 -21.97 19.29
N SER A 6 -28.94 -22.58 19.34
CA SER A 6 -27.71 -21.91 19.73
C SER A 6 -27.45 -20.75 18.77
N GLY A 7 -27.59 -19.52 19.29
CA GLY A 7 -27.34 -18.30 18.55
C GLY A 7 -25.92 -18.27 18.01
N SER A 8 -25.79 -18.22 16.68
CA SER A 8 -24.54 -17.90 16.01
C SER A 8 -24.17 -16.47 16.37
N LYS A 9 -23.20 -16.30 17.28
CA LYS A 9 -22.52 -15.01 17.45
C LYS A 9 -21.65 -14.79 16.20
N PRO A 10 -21.70 -13.62 15.54
CA PRO A 10 -20.80 -13.33 14.45
C PRO A 10 -19.36 -13.41 14.97
N GLN A 11 -18.59 -14.36 14.45
CA GLN A 11 -17.20 -14.57 14.82
C GLN A 11 -16.37 -13.48 14.13
N THR A 12 -16.31 -12.28 14.72
CA THR A 12 -15.59 -11.12 14.18
C THR A 12 -14.09 -11.16 14.53
N GLY A 13 -13.48 -12.33 14.44
CA GLY A 13 -12.04 -12.54 14.61
C GLY A 13 -11.47 -13.14 13.33
N ALA A 14 -10.26 -12.72 12.94
CA ALA A 14 -9.57 -13.19 11.75
C ALA A 14 -9.65 -14.73 11.67
N ILE A 15 -10.47 -15.23 10.74
CA ILE A 15 -10.52 -16.64 10.44
C ILE A 15 -9.12 -16.99 9.94
N ALA A 16 -8.38 -17.74 10.75
CA ALA A 16 -7.09 -18.29 10.37
C ALA A 16 -7.36 -19.36 9.30
N VAL A 17 -7.54 -18.92 8.05
CA VAL A 17 -7.56 -19.78 6.87
C VAL A 17 -6.10 -20.19 6.63
N VAL A 18 -5.61 -21.08 7.50
CA VAL A 18 -4.28 -21.72 7.43
C VAL A 18 -4.38 -23.09 6.74
N ALA A 19 -5.60 -23.61 6.58
CA ALA A 19 -5.85 -24.89 5.91
C ALA A 19 -5.61 -24.88 4.38
N ASP A 20 -5.58 -23.68 3.77
CA ASP A 20 -5.24 -23.46 2.36
C ASP A 20 -4.22 -22.32 2.28
N ALA A 21 -3.04 -22.56 2.84
CA ALA A 21 -1.89 -21.66 2.72
C ALA A 21 -1.29 -21.66 1.30
N THR A 22 -2.12 -21.84 0.26
CA THR A 22 -1.86 -21.34 -1.09
C THR A 22 -1.85 -19.82 -1.02
N ASP A 23 -0.73 -19.26 -0.55
CA ASP A 23 -0.40 -17.84 -0.55
C ASP A 23 -1.60 -16.88 -0.28
N PRO A 24 -1.76 -16.35 0.95
CA PRO A 24 -2.77 -15.35 1.27
C PRO A 24 -2.79 -14.11 0.33
N ALA A 25 -1.72 -13.86 -0.45
CA ALA A 25 -1.66 -12.81 -1.47
C ALA A 25 -2.24 -13.20 -2.85
N ARG A 26 -2.51 -14.49 -3.11
CA ARG A 26 -3.21 -14.98 -4.33
C ARG A 26 -4.72 -14.80 -4.24
N ARG A 27 -5.19 -14.27 -3.12
CA ARG A 27 -6.60 -14.07 -2.83
C ARG A 27 -7.19 -13.00 -3.75
N PRO A 28 -8.26 -13.33 -4.50
CA PRO A 28 -8.90 -12.40 -5.42
C PRO A 28 -9.53 -11.18 -4.70
N ASP A 29 -9.79 -11.28 -3.40
CA ASP A 29 -10.32 -10.22 -2.54
C ASP A 29 -9.27 -9.20 -2.07
N VAL A 30 -7.97 -9.43 -2.31
CA VAL A 30 -6.89 -8.55 -1.87
C VAL A 30 -6.40 -7.67 -3.02
N LEU A 31 -7.15 -6.60 -3.32
CA LEU A 31 -6.89 -5.71 -4.46
C LEU A 31 -5.54 -4.95 -4.38
N PHE A 32 -4.94 -4.83 -3.19
CA PHE A 32 -3.81 -3.92 -2.95
C PHE A 32 -2.47 -4.61 -2.65
N ARG A 33 -2.40 -5.94 -2.69
CA ARG A 33 -1.15 -6.65 -2.39
C ARG A 33 -0.41 -7.06 -3.66
N VAL A 34 0.30 -6.10 -4.26
CA VAL A 34 1.24 -6.38 -5.36
C VAL A 34 2.48 -7.08 -4.79
N ARG A 35 2.75 -8.32 -5.24
CA ARG A 35 4.04 -8.97 -5.01
C ARG A 35 5.07 -8.34 -5.93
N ARG A 36 6.12 -7.78 -5.32
CA ARG A 36 7.38 -7.50 -5.98
C ARG A 36 8.34 -8.61 -5.58
N ASP A 37 9.20 -9.03 -6.52
CA ASP A 37 10.24 -10.02 -6.22
C ASP A 37 11.09 -9.58 -5.03
N GLU A 38 11.66 -10.54 -4.29
CA GLU A 38 12.51 -10.25 -3.12
C GLU A 38 13.70 -9.35 -3.50
N ASP A 39 14.17 -9.44 -4.74
CA ASP A 39 15.25 -8.61 -5.30
C ASP A 39 14.76 -7.34 -6.01
N HIS A 40 13.48 -6.99 -5.90
CA HIS A 40 12.93 -5.83 -6.57
C HIS A 40 13.38 -4.53 -5.89
N GLN A 41 14.52 -4.01 -6.34
CA GLN A 41 15.06 -2.74 -5.89
C GLN A 41 14.37 -1.58 -6.61
N VAL A 42 13.94 -0.58 -5.84
CA VAL A 42 13.45 0.68 -6.41
C VAL A 42 14.65 1.41 -7.03
N SER A 43 14.51 1.83 -8.29
CA SER A 43 15.55 2.59 -8.98
C SER A 43 15.83 3.91 -8.25
N ALA A 44 17.09 4.15 -7.86
CA ALA A 44 17.49 5.38 -7.20
C ALA A 44 17.23 6.65 -8.06
N TRP A 45 17.18 6.50 -9.38
CA TRP A 45 16.86 7.59 -10.31
C TRP A 45 15.47 8.19 -10.06
N TRP A 46 14.54 7.44 -9.47
CA TRP A 46 13.23 7.98 -9.08
C TRP A 46 13.35 9.03 -7.98
N LEU A 47 14.16 8.76 -6.95
CA LEU A 47 14.41 9.71 -5.86
C LEU A 47 15.20 10.92 -6.35
N ILE A 48 16.23 10.69 -7.18
CA ILE A 48 17.04 11.76 -7.77
C ILE A 48 16.16 12.66 -8.65
N GLY A 49 15.36 12.07 -9.54
CA GLY A 49 14.45 12.82 -10.41
C GLY A 49 13.42 13.62 -9.63
N ALA A 50 12.85 13.06 -8.57
CA ALA A 50 11.92 13.77 -7.69
C ALA A 50 12.60 14.97 -7.02
N PHE A 51 13.80 14.79 -6.46
CA PHE A 51 14.55 15.87 -5.83
C PHE A 51 14.87 17.00 -6.81
N VAL A 52 15.43 16.66 -7.98
CA VAL A 52 15.78 17.65 -9.01
C VAL A 52 14.53 18.35 -9.54
N GLY A 53 13.45 17.62 -9.79
CA GLY A 53 12.19 18.18 -10.28
C GLY A 53 11.55 19.17 -9.30
N VAL A 54 11.43 18.80 -8.02
CA VAL A 54 10.86 19.68 -6.99
C VAL A 54 11.74 20.91 -6.78
N SER A 55 13.07 20.74 -6.77
CA SER A 55 14.02 21.85 -6.62
C SER A 55 13.91 22.82 -7.80
N ALA A 56 13.89 22.30 -9.03
CA ALA A 56 13.75 23.12 -10.23
C ALA A 56 12.42 23.87 -10.26
N VAL A 57 11.31 23.23 -9.89
CA VAL A 57 10.00 23.88 -9.76
C VAL A 57 10.04 25.00 -8.73
N THR A 58 10.66 24.75 -7.57
CA THR A 58 10.79 25.75 -6.50
C THR A 58 11.58 26.97 -6.98
N VAL A 59 12.75 26.75 -7.59
CA VAL A 59 13.60 27.82 -8.14
C VAL A 59 12.85 28.57 -9.24
N PHE A 60 12.17 27.85 -10.14
CA PHE A 60 11.39 28.44 -11.21
C PHE A 60 10.31 29.38 -10.66
N LEU A 61 9.53 28.93 -9.67
CA LEU A 61 8.50 29.74 -9.03
C LEU A 61 9.09 30.98 -8.34
N LEU A 62 10.19 30.83 -7.62
CA LEU A 62 10.86 31.95 -6.93
C LEU A 62 11.52 32.93 -7.88
N SER A 63 11.86 32.52 -9.11
CA SER A 63 12.45 33.40 -10.13
C SER A 63 11.51 34.51 -10.60
N PHE A 64 10.21 34.40 -10.31
CA PHE A 64 9.22 35.44 -10.58
C PHE A 64 8.99 36.40 -9.41
N VAL A 65 9.74 36.26 -8.30
CA VAL A 65 9.66 37.17 -7.15
C VAL A 65 10.65 38.33 -7.35
N PRO A 66 10.16 39.58 -7.58
CA PRO A 66 11.04 40.73 -7.78
C PRO A 66 11.76 41.09 -6.46
N GLY A 67 13.08 41.32 -6.53
CA GLY A 67 13.90 41.65 -5.36
C GLY A 67 14.56 40.45 -4.65
N GLY A 68 14.53 39.27 -5.26
CA GLY A 68 15.20 38.05 -4.76
C GLY A 68 16.69 37.98 -5.13
N ALA A 69 17.48 38.99 -4.77
CA ALA A 69 18.94 39.01 -4.68
C ALA A 69 19.39 40.28 -3.95
#